data_AF-A0A1M5G0F2-F1
#
_entry.id   AF-A0A1M5G0F2-F1
#
_cell.length_a   1.000
_cell.length_b   1.000
_cell.length_c   1.000
_cell.angle_alpha   90.00
_cell.angle_beta   90.00
_cell.angle_gamma   90.00
#
_symmetry.space_group_name_H-M   'P 1'
#
loop_
_entity.id
_entity.type
_entity.pdbx_description
1 polymer ?
#
loop_
_entity_poly.entity_id
_entity_poly.type
_entity_poly.pdbx_seq_one_letter_code
_entity_poly.pdbx_strand_id
1 'polypeptide(L)'
;MAFKARLDFSGKEYDVLHCAYSLNRDVDAKGRPSSGVYGGTIDIEIESTEDTSVIEAMVNNQYKPLTGTLLIKKSEEDAKMKEVHFEDGYIVKYSEGINIVGDNPMT
;
A
#
# COMPACT_ATOMS: atom_id res chain seq x y z
N MET A 1 -2.58 9.75 19.90
CA MET A 1 -1.59 9.08 19.02
C MET A 1 -2.22 8.83 17.66
N ALA A 2 -2.03 9.75 16.72
CA ALA A 2 -2.30 9.52 15.30
C ALA A 2 -0.99 9.10 14.63
N PHE A 3 -1.03 8.16 13.69
CA PHE A 3 0.10 7.89 12.80
C PHE A 3 -0.11 8.66 11.50
N LYS A 4 0.98 9.10 10.87
CA LYS A 4 0.96 9.59 9.50
C LYS A 4 1.66 8.57 8.63
N ALA A 5 1.04 8.21 7.51
CA ALA A 5 1.61 7.28 6.56
C ALA A 5 1.73 7.97 5.20
N ARG A 6 2.88 7.80 4.54
CA ARG A 6 3.13 8.29 3.18
C ARG A 6 3.62 7.16 2.31
N LEU A 7 3.14 7.12 1.07
CA LEU A 7 3.59 6.21 0.04
C LEU A 7 4.42 7.00 -0.97
N ASP A 8 5.69 6.63 -1.14
CA ASP A 8 6.46 6.98 -2.33
C ASP A 8 6.20 5.92 -3.40
N PHE A 9 5.59 6.34 -4.50
CA PHE A 9 5.34 5.52 -5.67
C PHE A 9 5.90 6.22 -6.91
N SER A 10 6.98 5.65 -7.46
CA SER A 10 7.69 6.17 -8.63
C SER A 10 8.13 7.64 -8.48
N GLY A 11 8.55 8.05 -7.28
CA GLY A 11 9.02 9.41 -6.98
C GLY A 11 7.89 10.43 -6.74
N LYS A 12 6.65 9.96 -6.60
CA LYS A 12 5.51 10.75 -6.15
C LYS A 12 5.09 10.33 -4.75
N GLU A 13 4.86 11.31 -3.88
CA GLU A 13 4.39 11.09 -2.52
C GLU A 13 2.86 11.16 -2.48
N TYR A 14 2.22 10.17 -1.86
CA TYR A 14 0.79 10.12 -1.60
C TYR A 14 0.54 9.98 -0.10
N ASP A 15 -0.45 10.70 0.42
CA ASP A 15 -0.91 10.52 1.79
C ASP A 15 -1.77 9.25 1.89
N VAL A 16 -1.43 8.38 2.83
CA VAL A 16 -2.04 7.05 2.99
C VAL A 16 -3.07 7.10 4.11
N LEU A 17 -4.30 6.76 3.78
CA LEU A 17 -5.43 6.73 4.71
C LEU A 17 -5.55 5.37 5.40
N HIS A 18 -5.31 4.29 4.63
CA HIS A 18 -5.31 2.93 5.14
C HIS A 18 -4.24 2.09 4.44
N CYS A 19 -3.59 1.21 5.20
CA CYS A 19 -2.67 0.23 4.64
C CYS A 19 -2.80 -1.09 5.40
N ALA A 20 -2.95 -2.18 4.65
CA ALA A 20 -2.91 -3.53 5.16
C ALA A 20 -1.99 -4.38 4.28
N TYR A 21 -1.23 -5.29 4.88
CA TYR A 21 -0.45 -6.27 4.16
C TYR A 21 -0.51 -7.61 4.89
N SER A 22 -0.63 -8.69 4.13
CA SER A 22 -0.77 -10.04 4.68
C SER A 22 0.24 -11.00 4.07
N LEU A 23 0.88 -11.76 4.96
CA LEU A 23 1.80 -12.84 4.64
C LEU A 23 1.24 -14.12 5.26
N ASN A 24 1.23 -15.20 4.49
CA ASN A 24 0.62 -16.46 4.86
C ASN A 24 1.63 -17.58 4.73
N ARG A 25 1.44 -18.64 5.50
CA ARG A 25 2.14 -19.92 5.33
C ARG A 25 1.26 -21.05 5.83
N ASP A 26 1.40 -22.21 5.23
CA ASP A 26 0.59 -23.37 5.56
C ASP A 26 1.03 -23.98 6.89
N VAL A 27 0.06 -24.59 7.56
CA VAL A 27 0.23 -25.24 8.86
C VAL A 27 -0.28 -26.68 8.75
N ASP A 28 0.52 -27.64 9.19
CA ASP A 28 0.14 -29.05 9.21
C ASP A 28 -0.92 -29.35 10.29
N ALA A 29 -1.44 -30.58 10.29
CA ALA A 29 -2.45 -31.03 11.26
C ALA A 29 -1.99 -30.98 12.74
N LYS A 30 -0.70 -30.73 13.01
CA LYS A 30 -0.12 -30.61 14.35
C LYS A 30 0.26 -29.16 14.71
N GLY A 31 -0.10 -28.18 13.88
CA GLY A 31 0.20 -26.77 14.14
C GLY A 31 1.61 -26.32 13.71
N ARG A 32 2.34 -27.13 12.92
CA ARG A 32 3.72 -26.82 12.51
C ARG A 32 3.74 -26.21 11.10
N PRO A 33 4.60 -25.21 10.83
CA PRO A 33 4.75 -24.67 9.48
C PRO A 33 5.12 -25.74 8.45
N SER A 34 4.36 -25.84 7.36
CA SER A 34 4.55 -26.85 6.32
C SER A 34 4.93 -26.29 4.95
N SER A 35 4.93 -24.96 4.78
CA SER A 35 5.31 -24.30 3.53
C SER A 35 6.27 -23.12 3.75
N GLY A 36 6.82 -22.62 2.64
CA GLY A 36 7.38 -21.27 2.56
C GLY A 36 6.30 -20.20 2.80
N VAL A 37 6.75 -18.99 3.14
CA VAL A 37 5.85 -17.82 3.26
C VAL A 37 5.44 -17.38 1.85
N TYR A 38 4.15 -17.13 1.66
CA TYR A 38 3.56 -16.62 0.43
C TYR A 38 2.58 -15.49 0.73
N GLY A 39 2.04 -14.86 -0.31
CA GLY A 39 1.25 -13.64 -0.20
C GLY A 39 2.15 -12.42 -0.41
N GLY A 40 2.02 -11.41 0.46
CA GLY A 40 2.70 -10.13 0.27
C GLY A 40 1.88 -9.14 -0.55
N THR A 41 0.57 -9.38 -0.70
CA THR A 41 -0.35 -8.36 -1.20
C THR A 41 -0.41 -7.22 -0.18
N ILE A 42 -0.19 -6.00 -0.69
CA ILE A 42 -0.28 -4.77 0.08
C ILE A 42 -1.49 -4.01 -0.45
N ASP A 43 -2.52 -3.89 0.36
CA ASP A 43 -3.70 -3.08 0.10
C ASP A 43 -3.46 -1.68 0.67
N ILE A 44 -3.44 -0.67 -0.19
CA ILE A 44 -3.21 0.73 0.19
C ILE A 44 -4.39 1.55 -0.30
N GLU A 45 -4.94 2.36 0.58
CA GLU A 45 -5.91 3.41 0.29
C GLU A 45 -5.22 4.76 0.46
N ILE A 46 -5.23 5.56 -0.61
CA ILE A 46 -4.62 6.88 -0.67
C ILE A 46 -5.70 7.93 -0.86
N GLU A 47 -5.42 9.17 -0.47
CA GLU A 47 -6.29 10.28 -0.87
C GLU A 47 -6.18 10.49 -2.39
N SER A 48 -7.32 10.47 -3.08
CA SER A 48 -7.31 10.70 -4.53
C SER A 48 -7.03 12.17 -4.84
N THR A 49 -6.26 12.40 -5.90
CA THR A 49 -5.86 13.72 -6.37
C THR A 49 -6.05 13.78 -7.88
N GLU A 50 -5.68 14.90 -8.51
CA GLU A 50 -5.63 14.99 -9.98
C GLU A 50 -4.56 14.07 -10.62
N ASP A 51 -3.73 13.41 -9.81
CA ASP A 51 -2.64 12.55 -10.28
C ASP A 51 -3.14 11.19 -10.76
N THR A 52 -2.99 10.94 -12.06
CA THR A 52 -3.38 9.69 -12.72
C THR A 52 -2.27 8.65 -12.77
N SER A 53 -1.12 8.85 -12.13
CA SER A 53 0.05 7.97 -12.35
C SER A 53 -0.12 6.56 -11.83
N VAL A 54 -0.95 6.35 -10.79
CA VAL A 54 -1.23 5.01 -10.26
C VAL A 54 -2.02 4.19 -11.29
N ILE A 55 -3.09 4.75 -11.85
CA ILE A 55 -3.89 4.07 -12.87
C ILE A 55 -3.13 3.93 -14.19
N GLU A 56 -2.36 4.94 -14.58
CA GLU A 56 -1.49 4.86 -15.77
C GLU A 56 -0.41 3.78 -15.61
N ALA A 57 0.17 3.62 -14.42
CA ALA A 57 1.12 2.55 -14.14
C ALA A 57 0.47 1.17 -14.33
N MET A 58 -0.78 1.00 -13.92
CA MET A 58 -1.51 -0.26 -14.10
C MET A 58 -1.87 -0.52 -15.57
N VAL A 59 -2.44 0.48 -16.26
CA VAL A 59 -3.02 0.30 -17.61
C VAL A 59 -1.97 0.38 -18.71
N ASN A 60 -1.06 1.35 -18.63
CA ASN A 60 -0.07 1.60 -19.68
C ASN A 60 1.23 0.80 -19.48
N ASN A 61 1.53 0.38 -18.24
CA ASN A 61 2.78 -0.30 -17.89
C ASN A 61 2.54 -1.66 -17.22
N GLN A 62 1.58 -2.45 -17.72
CA GLN A 62 1.10 -3.71 -17.11
C GLN A 62 2.20 -4.72 -16.73
N TYR A 63 3.30 -4.76 -17.49
CA TYR A 63 4.41 -5.70 -17.27
C TYR A 63 5.65 -5.05 -16.64
N LYS A 64 5.59 -3.76 -16.32
CA LYS A 64 6.72 -3.07 -15.72
C LYS A 64 6.68 -3.26 -14.21
N PRO A 65 7.72 -3.84 -13.60
CA PRO A 65 7.81 -3.94 -12.15
C PRO A 65 7.86 -2.53 -11.54
N LEU A 66 7.22 -2.39 -10.38
CA LEU A 66 7.13 -1.16 -9.62
C LEU A 66 7.87 -1.32 -8.30
N THR A 67 8.53 -0.25 -7.90
CA THR A 67 9.20 -0.12 -6.60
C THR A 67 8.56 1.02 -5.83
N GLY A 68 8.41 0.86 -4.52
CA GLY A 68 7.89 1.93 -3.69
C GLY A 68 8.20 1.74 -2.22
N THR A 69 7.98 2.81 -1.48
CA THR A 69 8.29 2.87 -0.05
C THR A 69 7.11 3.44 0.72
N LEU A 70 6.59 2.67 1.67
CA LEU A 70 5.59 3.13 2.63
C LEU A 70 6.29 3.54 3.93
N LEU A 71 6.18 4.81 4.30
CA LEU A 71 6.77 5.37 5.50
C LEU A 71 5.67 5.71 6.52
N ILE A 72 5.74 5.09 7.70
CA ILE A 72 4.84 5.34 8.82
C ILE A 72 5.60 6.10 9.91
N LYS A 73 5.09 7.27 10.26
CA LYS A 73 5.67 8.19 11.24
C LYS A 73 4.73 8.40 12.42
N LYS A 74 5.32 8.67 13.59
CA LYS A 74 4.58 9.16 14.75
C LYS A 74 4.25 10.64 14.55
N SER A 75 2.98 11.05 14.71
CA SER A 75 2.57 12.43 14.42
C SER A 75 3.22 13.49 15.31
N GLU A 76 3.59 13.16 16.54
CA GLU A 76 4.06 14.15 17.53
C GLU A 76 5.55 14.47 17.40
N GLU A 77 6.37 13.52 16.97
CA GLU A 77 7.84 13.64 16.96
C GLU A 77 8.43 13.65 15.54
N ASP A 78 7.59 13.53 14.50
CA ASP A 78 7.98 13.29 13.09
C ASP A 78 9.00 12.14 12.93
N ALA A 79 9.04 11.25 13.94
CA ALA A 79 9.96 10.15 14.01
C ALA A 79 9.45 8.98 13.18
N LYS A 80 10.32 8.43 12.34
CA LYS A 80 10.08 7.21 11.56
C LYS A 80 9.83 6.04 12.51
N MET A 81 8.64 5.44 12.41
CA MET A 81 8.26 4.29 13.22
C MET A 81 8.41 2.99 12.47
N LYS A 82 7.96 2.95 11.21
CA LYS A 82 8.06 1.78 10.34
C LYS A 82 8.24 2.23 8.91
N GLU A 83 8.96 1.44 8.15
CA GLU A 83 9.09 1.59 6.71
C GLU A 83 8.97 0.22 6.06
N VAL A 84 8.21 0.18 4.96
CA VAL A 84 7.99 -1.01 4.17
C VAL A 84 8.44 -0.69 2.75
N HIS A 85 9.48 -1.38 2.30
CA HIS A 85 9.93 -1.33 0.92
C HIS A 85 9.36 -2.51 0.17
N PHE A 86 8.84 -2.25 -1.03
CA PHE A 86 8.46 -3.29 -1.97
C PHE A 86 9.20 -3.05 -3.29
N GLU A 87 9.72 -4.15 -3.83
CA GLU A 87 10.45 -4.20 -5.08
C GLU A 87 9.75 -5.22 -5.99
N ASP A 88 9.87 -5.04 -7.31
CA ASP A 88 9.26 -5.90 -8.32
C ASP A 88 7.74 -6.15 -8.13
N GLY A 89 7.03 -5.14 -7.62
CA GLY A 89 5.59 -5.19 -7.39
C GLY A 89 4.76 -4.93 -8.65
N TYR A 90 3.53 -5.43 -8.66
CA TYR A 90 2.56 -5.22 -9.73
C TYR A 90 1.21 -4.80 -9.15
N ILE A 91 0.53 -3.85 -9.80
CA ILE A 91 -0.83 -3.45 -9.43
C ILE A 91 -1.80 -4.50 -9.98
N VAL A 92 -2.37 -5.31 -9.09
CA VAL A 92 -3.31 -6.38 -9.45
C VAL A 92 -4.78 -5.96 -9.37
N LYS A 93 -5.06 -4.88 -8.63
CA LYS A 93 -6.39 -4.31 -8.43
C LYS A 93 -6.26 -2.80 -8.22
N TYR A 94 -7.16 -2.05 -8.86
CA TYR A 94 -7.35 -0.62 -8.65
C TYR A 94 -8.84 -0.35 -8.51
N SER A 95 -9.20 0.52 -7.57
CA SER A 95 -10.58 0.95 -7.34
C SER A 95 -10.49 2.39 -6.84
N GLU A 96 -11.28 3.27 -7.44
CA GLU A 96 -11.37 4.68 -7.06
C GLU A 96 -12.84 5.04 -6.92
N GLY A 97 -13.17 5.79 -5.88
CA GLY A 97 -14.54 6.13 -5.53
C GLY A 97 -14.66 7.53 -4.93
N ILE A 98 -15.83 8.14 -5.09
CA ILE A 98 -16.16 9.42 -4.49
C ILE A 98 -17.40 9.29 -3.61
N ASN A 99 -17.32 9.81 -2.38
CA ASN A 99 -18.40 9.92 -1.42
C ASN A 99 -18.48 11.34 -0.87
N ILE A 100 -19.34 12.17 -1.49
CA ILE A 100 -19.52 13.59 -1.13
C ILE A 100 -20.05 13.85 0.29
N VAL A 101 -20.47 12.81 1.03
CA VAL A 101 -21.05 12.93 2.38
C VAL A 101 -20.04 12.53 3.48
N GLY A 102 -18.92 11.88 3.12
CA GLY A 102 -17.96 11.34 4.08
C GLY A 102 -16.79 12.28 4.41
N ASP A 103 -16.04 11.93 5.46
CA ASP A 103 -14.84 12.67 5.88
C ASP A 103 -13.68 12.56 4.87
N ASN A 104 -13.61 11.44 4.14
CA ASN A 104 -12.67 11.23 3.02
C ASN A 104 -13.49 11.17 1.73
N PRO A 105 -13.64 12.30 1.02
CA PRO A 105 -14.62 12.39 -0.06
C PRO A 105 -14.18 11.64 -1.31
N MET A 106 -12.88 11.36 -1.51
CA MET A 106 -12.39 10.65 -2.70
C MET A 106 -11.14 9.83 -2.36
N THR A 107 -11.17 8.52 -2.65
CA THR A 107 -10.10 7.55 -2.37
C THR A 107 -9.97 6.48 -3.44
#